data_AF-A0A2Z6PBE3-F1
#
_entry.id   AF-A0A2Z6PBE3-F1
#
_cell.length_a   1.000
_cell.length_b   1.000
_cell.length_c   1.000
_cell.angle_alpha   90.00
_cell.angle_beta   90.00
_cell.angle_gamma   90.00
#
_symmetry.space_group_name_H-M   'P 1'
#
loop_
_entity.id
_entity.type
_entity.pdbx_description
1 polymer ?
#
loop_
_entity_poly.entity_id
_entity_poly.type
_entity_poly.pdbx_seq_one_letter_code
_entity_poly.pdbx_strand_id
1 'polypeptide(L)'
;MYLHRYISTKKLTFDRFAVLFSIAIAWLFAQLLTSRTAYNNKPEVTQNSCRTNRAGRISSAPWVYLPLLFQWGSPTFNYGEIFAMLTASFVSLFESTGTFYAAARYGSATPVPLSVISRETGWLGVASFFNGMFGSVTGSATSV
;
A
#
# COMPACT_ATOMS: atom_id res chain seq x y z
N MET A 1 -3.89 -19.76 15.14
CA MET A 1 -2.74 -19.62 16.07
C MET A 1 -3.09 -18.57 17.11
N TYR A 2 -3.30 -19.00 18.35
CA TYR A 2 -4.01 -18.31 19.45
C TYR A 2 -3.06 -17.46 20.35
N LEU A 3 -2.20 -16.62 19.76
CA LEU A 3 -1.15 -15.94 20.53
C LEU A 3 -1.53 -14.55 21.08
N HIS A 4 -2.74 -14.04 20.80
CA HIS A 4 -3.12 -12.68 21.21
C HIS A 4 -3.59 -12.59 22.67
N ARG A 5 -3.84 -13.71 23.35
CA ARG A 5 -4.45 -13.70 24.69
C ARG A 5 -3.46 -13.47 25.85
N TYR A 6 -2.15 -13.56 25.59
CA TYR A 6 -1.13 -13.49 26.66
C TYR A 6 -0.35 -12.17 26.69
N ILE A 7 -0.34 -11.42 25.59
CA ILE A 7 0.28 -10.09 25.53
C ILE A 7 -0.83 -9.07 25.71
N SER A 8 -1.20 -8.81 26.97
CA SER A 8 -2.08 -7.70 27.33
C SER A 8 -1.29 -6.39 27.22
N THR A 9 -1.01 -5.95 25.99
CA THR A 9 -0.55 -4.58 25.75
C THR A 9 -1.73 -3.67 26.05
N LYS A 10 -1.68 -2.96 27.17
CA LYS A 10 -2.78 -2.16 27.73
C LYS A 10 -3.29 -1.00 26.86
N LYS A 11 -2.87 -0.88 25.59
CA LYS A 11 -3.38 0.11 24.63
C LYS A 11 -3.37 -0.44 23.20
N LEU A 12 -4.48 -1.07 22.80
CA LEU A 12 -4.73 -1.61 21.45
C LEU A 12 -4.43 -0.60 20.32
N THR A 13 -4.57 0.69 20.60
CA THR A 13 -4.32 1.79 19.67
C THR A 13 -2.87 1.88 19.20
N PHE A 14 -1.88 1.63 20.08
CA PHE A 14 -0.48 1.74 19.69
C PHE A 14 -0.02 0.57 18.82
N ASP A 15 -0.62 -0.61 19.00
CA ASP A 15 -0.27 -1.81 18.24
C ASP A 15 -0.78 -1.71 16.79
N ARG A 16 -2.02 -1.25 16.60
CA ARG A 16 -2.61 -1.07 15.26
C ARG A 16 -1.96 0.02 14.42
N PHE A 17 -1.46 1.08 15.06
CA PHE A 17 -0.89 2.25 14.37
C PHE A 17 0.64 2.35 14.50
N ALA A 18 1.31 1.30 15.00
CA ALA A 18 2.76 1.30 15.24
C ALA A 18 3.57 1.71 14.00
N VAL A 19 3.18 1.20 12.82
CA VAL A 19 3.84 1.51 11.55
C VAL A 19 3.67 2.97 11.15
N LEU A 20 2.49 3.57 11.37
CA LEU A 20 2.27 5.00 11.08
C LEU A 20 3.12 5.88 11.99
N PHE A 21 3.18 5.55 13.28
CA PHE A 21 4.01 6.28 14.23
C PHE A 21 5.50 6.14 13.93
N SER A 22 5.99 4.95 13.55
CA SER A 22 7.40 4.76 13.22
C SER A 22 7.81 5.54 11.98
N ILE A 23 6.96 5.56 10.93
CA ILE A 23 7.19 6.36 9.72
C ILE A 23 7.21 7.86 10.07
N ALA A 24 6.27 8.34 10.89
CA ALA A 24 6.23 9.74 11.30
C ALA A 24 7.48 10.16 12.09
N ILE A 25 7.93 9.34 13.04
CA ILE A 25 9.14 9.60 13.83
C ILE A 25 10.39 9.59 12.93
N ALA A 26 10.50 8.63 12.00
CA ALA A 26 11.62 8.56 11.06
C ALA A 26 11.70 9.82 10.17
N TRP A 27 10.56 10.29 9.66
CA TRP A 27 10.48 11.53 8.87
C TRP A 27 10.83 12.78 9.69
N LEU A 28 10.34 12.88 10.93
CA LEU A 28 10.71 13.98 11.83
C LEU A 28 12.22 14.00 12.12
N PHE A 29 12.81 12.82 12.35
CA PHE A 29 14.25 12.71 12.55
C PHE A 29 15.04 13.14 11.30
N ALA A 30 14.60 12.75 10.11
CA ALA A 30 15.19 13.20 8.85
C ALA A 30 15.11 14.73 8.67
N GLN A 31 13.98 15.35 9.04
CA GLN A 31 13.81 16.81 9.01
C GLN A 31 14.72 17.53 10.03
N LEU A 32 14.87 16.98 11.24
CA LEU A 32 15.77 17.52 12.26
C LEU A 32 17.24 17.42 11.82
N LEU A 33 17.64 16.31 11.21
CA LEU A 33 18.99 16.16 10.63
C LEU A 33 19.23 17.13 9.47
N THR A 34 18.19 17.37 8.66
CA THR A 34 18.27 18.31 7.53
C THR A 34 18.41 19.76 8.00
N SER A 35 17.66 20.18 9.03
CA SER A 35 17.71 21.54 9.60
C SER A 35 19.00 21.81 10.37
N ARG A 36 19.50 20.83 11.13
CA ARG A 36 20.80 20.91 11.82
C ARG A 36 22.00 20.90 10.88
N THR A 37 21.78 20.84 9.56
CA THR A 37 22.83 21.09 8.55
C THR A 37 23.99 20.07 8.60
N ALA A 38 23.77 18.90 9.21
CA ALA A 38 24.78 17.86 9.43
C ALA A 38 25.45 17.38 8.13
N TYR A 39 24.78 17.56 6.99
CA TYR A 39 25.23 17.11 5.67
C TYR A 39 25.75 18.24 4.74
N ASN A 40 25.94 19.49 5.20
CA ASN A 40 26.43 20.58 4.34
C ASN A 40 27.85 20.39 3.79
N ASN A 41 28.72 19.70 4.54
CA ASN A 41 30.13 19.50 4.16
C ASN A 41 30.38 18.14 3.49
N LYS A 42 29.33 17.49 2.98
CA LYS A 42 29.40 16.16 2.34
C LYS A 42 29.27 16.28 0.82
N PRO A 43 29.77 15.31 0.04
CA PRO A 43 29.66 15.34 -1.42
C PRO A 43 28.19 15.43 -1.89
N GLU A 44 27.96 16.08 -3.02
CA GLU A 44 26.63 16.44 -3.52
C GLU A 44 25.70 15.24 -3.72
N VAL A 45 26.25 14.09 -4.09
CA VAL A 45 25.52 12.80 -4.20
C VAL A 45 24.90 12.38 -2.85
N THR A 46 25.65 12.52 -1.76
CA THR A 46 25.18 12.24 -0.40
C THR A 46 24.18 13.30 0.07
N GLN A 47 24.35 14.55 -0.35
CA GLN A 47 23.39 15.61 -0.03
C GLN A 47 22.04 15.43 -0.74
N ASN A 48 22.03 14.92 -1.98
CA ASN A 48 20.80 14.68 -2.72
C ASN A 48 20.01 13.46 -2.21
N SER A 49 20.70 12.42 -1.72
CA SER A 49 20.06 11.22 -1.19
C SER A 49 19.59 11.38 0.26
N CYS A 50 20.38 12.05 1.11
CA CYS A 50 20.12 12.09 2.55
C CYS A 50 19.32 13.32 3.02
N ARG A 51 19.08 14.32 2.15
CA ARG A 51 18.33 15.53 2.52
C ARG A 51 16.92 15.54 1.97
N THR A 52 15.97 15.83 2.84
CA THR A 52 14.55 15.92 2.51
C THR A 52 14.20 17.09 1.58
N ASN A 53 15.00 18.17 1.58
CA ASN A 53 14.63 19.45 0.96
C ASN A 53 15.23 19.72 -0.44
N ARG A 54 16.23 18.95 -0.90
CA ARG A 54 17.00 19.31 -2.10
C ARG A 54 16.40 18.80 -3.41
N ALA A 55 15.48 17.84 -3.35
CA ALA A 55 14.92 17.23 -4.56
C ALA A 55 14.03 18.16 -5.38
N GLY A 56 13.65 19.36 -4.89
CA GLY A 56 12.82 20.36 -5.60
C GLY A 56 11.40 19.87 -5.96
N ARG A 57 11.12 18.58 -5.76
CA ARG A 57 9.94 17.87 -6.24
C ARG A 57 8.64 18.40 -5.65
N ILE A 58 8.70 18.91 -4.42
CA ILE A 58 7.55 19.51 -3.73
C ILE A 58 7.21 20.88 -4.34
N SER A 59 8.21 21.67 -4.74
CA SER A 59 8.00 23.00 -5.33
C SER A 59 7.59 22.95 -6.80
N SER A 60 8.00 21.90 -7.52
CA SER A 60 7.68 21.72 -8.94
C SER A 60 6.44 20.86 -9.18
N ALA A 61 5.83 20.30 -8.14
CA ALA A 61 4.63 19.48 -8.28
C ALA A 61 3.39 20.36 -8.52
N PRO A 62 2.49 19.97 -9.44
CA PRO A 62 1.21 20.63 -9.60
C PRO A 62 0.32 20.39 -8.36
N TRP A 63 -0.52 21.37 -8.03
CA TRP A 63 -1.45 21.27 -6.91
C TRP A 63 -2.51 20.18 -7.07
N VAL A 64 -2.96 19.93 -8.30
CA VAL A 64 -3.90 18.87 -8.65
C VAL A 64 -3.34 18.11 -9.84
N TYR A 65 -3.30 16.80 -9.71
CA TYR A 65 -2.85 15.89 -10.75
C TYR A 65 -3.91 14.84 -11.01
N LEU A 66 -4.44 14.83 -12.24
CA LEU A 66 -5.35 13.79 -12.71
C LEU A 66 -4.54 12.80 -13.56
N PRO A 67 -4.38 11.54 -13.13
CA PRO A 67 -3.66 10.55 -13.93
C PRO A 67 -4.47 10.26 -15.20
N LEU A 68 -3.84 10.46 -16.36
CA LEU A 68 -4.46 10.12 -17.64
C LEU A 68 -4.43 8.60 -17.83
N LEU A 69 -5.46 8.05 -18.48
CA LEU A 69 -5.46 6.65 -18.88
C LEU A 69 -4.22 6.37 -19.75
N PHE A 70 -3.50 5.30 -19.44
CA PHE A 70 -2.30 4.86 -20.17
C PHE A 70 -1.13 5.86 -20.18
N GLN A 71 -1.01 6.70 -19.15
CA GLN A 71 0.12 7.63 -19.03
C GLN A 71 1.50 6.95 -19.02
N TRP A 72 1.56 5.69 -18.59
CA TRP A 72 2.80 4.91 -18.49
C TRP A 72 3.13 4.09 -19.74
N GLY A 73 2.35 4.25 -20.81
CA GLY A 73 2.51 3.51 -22.07
C GLY A 73 1.26 2.70 -22.44
N SER A 74 1.19 2.28 -23.70
CA SER A 74 0.14 1.38 -24.18
C SER A 74 0.34 -0.04 -23.62
N PRO A 75 -0.74 -0.80 -23.36
CA PRO A 75 -0.63 -2.14 -22.81
C PRO A 75 0.11 -3.07 -23.80
N THR A 76 1.23 -3.64 -23.35
CA THR A 76 2.00 -4.64 -24.08
C THR A 76 1.67 -6.02 -23.53
N PHE A 77 1.39 -6.98 -24.41
CA PHE A 77 1.00 -8.33 -24.01
C PHE A 77 2.16 -9.31 -24.20
N ASN A 78 2.99 -9.44 -23.17
CA ASN A 78 4.04 -10.46 -23.11
C ASN A 78 3.54 -11.68 -22.33
N TYR A 79 3.67 -12.88 -22.90
CA TYR A 79 3.14 -14.11 -22.28
C TYR A 79 3.66 -14.36 -20.85
N GLY A 80 4.95 -14.11 -20.59
CA GLY A 80 5.55 -14.28 -19.26
C GLY A 80 4.98 -13.32 -18.21
N GLU A 81 4.76 -12.07 -18.58
CA GLU A 81 4.21 -11.04 -17.69
C GLU A 81 2.73 -11.27 -17.41
N ILE A 82 1.98 -11.72 -18.42
CA ILE A 82 0.57 -12.09 -18.27
C ILE A 82 0.43 -13.24 -17.28
N PHE A 83 1.27 -14.27 -17.38
CA PHE A 83 1.23 -15.40 -16.45
C PHE A 83 1.59 -14.98 -15.01
N ALA A 84 2.57 -14.10 -14.85
CA ALA A 84 2.91 -13.55 -13.54
C ALA A 84 1.74 -12.75 -12.94
N MET A 85 1.08 -11.91 -13.72
CA MET A 85 -0.07 -11.11 -13.26
C MET A 85 -1.32 -11.95 -12.99
N LEU A 86 -1.56 -13.00 -13.78
CA LEU A 86 -2.63 -13.97 -13.50
C LEU A 86 -2.38 -14.68 -12.16
N THR A 87 -1.14 -15.13 -11.92
CA THR A 87 -0.76 -15.76 -10.65
C THR A 87 -0.96 -14.81 -9.47
N ALA A 88 -0.51 -13.55 -9.58
CA ALA A 88 -0.72 -12.54 -8.56
C ALA A 88 -2.21 -12.27 -8.29
N SER A 89 -3.04 -12.27 -9.34
CA SER A 89 -4.49 -12.10 -9.23
C SER A 89 -5.14 -13.28 -8.50
N PHE A 90 -4.69 -14.51 -8.73
CA PHE A 90 -5.15 -15.70 -8.00
C PHE A 90 -4.81 -15.62 -6.51
N VAL A 91 -3.58 -15.23 -6.17
CA VAL A 91 -3.17 -15.05 -4.76
C VAL A 91 -4.04 -14.00 -4.07
N SER A 92 -4.27 -12.87 -4.74
CA SER A 92 -5.17 -11.80 -4.26
C SER A 92 -6.60 -12.30 -4.02
N LEU A 93 -7.15 -13.13 -4.91
CA LEU A 93 -8.48 -13.72 -4.74
C LEU A 93 -8.58 -14.60 -3.48
N PHE A 94 -7.59 -15.45 -3.24
CA PHE A 94 -7.56 -16.31 -2.05
C PHE A 94 -7.38 -15.51 -0.76
N GLU A 95 -6.50 -14.51 -0.80
CA GLU A 95 -6.28 -13.60 0.32
C GLU A 95 -7.56 -12.86 0.68
N SER A 96 -8.19 -12.22 -0.31
CA SER A 96 -9.44 -11.47 -0.15
C SER A 96 -10.57 -12.34 0.41
N THR A 97 -10.76 -13.54 -0.13
CA THR A 97 -11.75 -14.50 0.41
C THR A 97 -11.47 -14.82 1.89
N GLY A 98 -10.20 -15.05 2.24
CA GLY A 98 -9.77 -15.30 3.61
C GLY A 98 -10.04 -14.12 4.55
N THR A 99 -9.85 -12.89 4.09
CA THR A 99 -10.11 -11.68 4.88
C THR A 99 -11.60 -11.50 5.16
N PHE A 100 -12.49 -11.82 4.20
CA PHE A 100 -13.93 -11.81 4.43
C PHE A 100 -14.37 -12.80 5.51
N TYR A 101 -13.84 -14.03 5.49
CA TYR A 101 -14.12 -14.99 6.55
C TYR A 101 -13.56 -14.55 7.91
N ALA A 102 -12.34 -14.01 7.94
CA ALA A 102 -11.74 -13.48 9.16
C ALA A 102 -12.56 -12.31 9.71
N ALA A 103 -12.96 -11.35 8.87
CA ALA A 103 -13.78 -10.20 9.23
C ALA A 103 -15.15 -10.62 9.76
N ALA A 104 -15.81 -11.60 9.13
CA ALA A 104 -17.07 -12.13 9.63
C ALA A 104 -16.92 -12.76 11.03
N ARG A 105 -15.81 -13.48 11.27
CA ARG A 105 -15.50 -14.05 12.60
C ARG A 105 -15.19 -12.96 13.63
N TYR A 106 -14.41 -11.95 13.27
CA TYR A 106 -14.11 -10.82 14.16
C TYR A 106 -15.35 -10.00 14.50
N GLY A 107 -16.24 -9.80 13.53
CA GLY A 107 -17.51 -9.09 13.71
C GLY A 107 -18.61 -9.90 14.39
N SER A 108 -18.35 -11.17 14.76
CA SER A 108 -19.37 -12.12 15.23
C SER A 108 -20.60 -12.19 14.30
N ALA A 109 -20.37 -12.00 13.00
CA ALA A 109 -21.41 -12.02 11.99
C ALA A 109 -21.81 -13.47 11.64
N THR A 110 -22.98 -13.61 11.01
CA THR A 110 -23.41 -14.90 10.45
C THR A 110 -22.43 -15.38 9.38
N PRO A 111 -22.36 -16.71 9.11
CA PRO A 111 -21.52 -17.26 8.05
C PRO A 111 -21.75 -16.53 6.72
N VAL A 112 -20.66 -16.15 6.05
CA VAL A 112 -20.72 -15.36 4.81
C VAL A 112 -21.45 -16.16 3.73
N PRO A 113 -22.57 -15.66 3.18
CA PRO A 113 -23.29 -16.35 2.11
C PRO A 113 -22.50 -16.27 0.79
N LEU A 114 -22.62 -17.32 -0.05
CA LEU A 114 -21.90 -17.43 -1.32
C LEU A 114 -22.15 -16.27 -2.30
N SER A 115 -23.32 -15.63 -2.22
CA SER A 115 -23.67 -14.46 -3.05
C SER A 115 -22.83 -13.22 -2.73
N VAL A 116 -22.28 -13.10 -1.53
CA VAL A 116 -21.41 -11.97 -1.15
C VAL A 116 -20.02 -12.17 -1.72
N ILE A 117 -19.49 -13.40 -1.69
CA ILE A 117 -18.16 -13.74 -2.21
C ILE A 117 -18.12 -13.61 -3.74
N SER A 118 -19.19 -14.02 -4.44
CA SER A 118 -19.24 -13.86 -5.90
C SER A 118 -19.31 -12.38 -6.31
N ARG A 119 -20.05 -11.56 -5.56
CA ARG A 119 -20.13 -10.11 -5.78
C ARG A 119 -18.80 -9.42 -5.51
N GLU A 120 -18.12 -9.81 -4.44
CA GLU A 120 -16.78 -9.34 -4.11
C GLU A 120 -15.79 -9.66 -5.24
N THR A 121 -15.75 -10.92 -5.67
CA THR A 121 -14.86 -11.37 -6.76
C THR A 121 -15.07 -10.56 -8.04
N GLY A 122 -16.34 -10.28 -8.38
CA GLY A 122 -16.67 -9.42 -9.52
C GLY A 122 -16.12 -8.00 -9.35
N TRP A 123 -16.29 -7.39 -8.16
CA TRP A 123 -15.81 -6.04 -7.89
C TRP A 123 -14.28 -5.95 -7.84
N LEU A 124 -13.61 -6.97 -7.29
CA LEU A 124 -12.16 -7.09 -7.27
C LEU A 124 -11.57 -7.08 -8.69
N GLY A 125 -12.20 -7.82 -9.62
CA GLY A 125 -11.80 -7.85 -11.03
C GLY A 125 -11.96 -6.48 -11.71
N VAL A 126 -13.10 -5.82 -11.49
CA VAL A 126 -13.36 -4.46 -12.03
C VAL A 126 -12.33 -3.47 -11.49
N ALA A 127 -12.07 -3.49 -10.18
CA ALA A 127 -11.10 -2.61 -9.56
C ALA A 127 -9.67 -2.86 -10.08
N SER A 128 -9.28 -4.13 -10.27
CA SER A 128 -7.96 -4.51 -10.80
C SER A 128 -7.77 -4.07 -12.25
N PHE A 129 -8.83 -4.11 -13.06
CA PHE A 129 -8.80 -3.61 -14.44
C PHE A 129 -8.52 -2.09 -14.47
N PHE A 130 -9.28 -1.29 -13.71
CA PHE A 130 -9.04 0.15 -13.63
C PHE A 130 -7.66 0.46 -13.05
N ASN A 131 -7.22 -0.27 -12.03
CA ASN A 131 -5.90 -0.11 -11.44
C ASN A 131 -4.79 -0.30 -12.49
N GLY A 132 -4.94 -1.27 -13.39
CA GLY A 132 -4.05 -1.46 -14.54
C GLY A 132 -4.06 -0.30 -15.53
N MET A 133 -5.23 0.26 -15.85
CA MET A 133 -5.34 1.39 -16.80
C MET A 133 -4.69 2.70 -16.29
N PHE A 134 -4.81 2.97 -14.99
CA PHE A 134 -4.18 4.15 -14.36
C PHE A 134 -2.72 3.90 -13.96
N GLY A 135 -2.22 2.67 -14.11
CA GLY A 135 -0.86 2.27 -13.73
C GLY A 135 -0.60 2.36 -12.23
N SER A 136 -1.63 2.13 -11.40
CA SER A 136 -1.44 2.08 -9.95
C SER A 136 -0.78 0.74 -9.56
N VAL A 137 0.33 0.83 -8.84
CA VAL A 137 1.15 -0.35 -8.46
C VAL A 137 0.54 -1.09 -7.26
N THR A 138 -0.25 -0.41 -6.45
CA THR A 138 -0.93 -0.99 -5.29
C THR A 138 -2.26 -1.58 -5.75
N GLY A 139 -2.35 -2.91 -5.78
CA GLY A 139 -3.59 -3.60 -6.12
C GLY A 139 -4.71 -3.28 -5.13
N SER A 140 -5.95 -3.23 -5.61
CA SER A 140 -7.16 -2.89 -4.82
C SER A 140 -7.64 -4.03 -3.91
N ALA A 141 -6.75 -4.95 -3.53
CA ALA A 141 -7.08 -6.13 -2.75
C ALA A 141 -7.21 -5.79 -1.26
N THR A 142 -8.21 -6.36 -0.61
CA THR A 142 -8.34 -6.30 0.84
C THR A 142 -7.42 -7.36 1.47
N SER A 143 -6.25 -6.91 1.93
CA SER A 143 -5.23 -7.71 2.61
C SER A 143 -5.26 -7.45 4.12
N VAL A 144 -4.93 -8.48 4.92
CA VAL A 144 -4.81 -8.41 6.39
C VAL A 144 -3.43 -8.84 6.85
#